data_AF-A0ABC9GZT6-F1
#
_entry.id   AF-A0ABC9GZT6-F1
#
_cell.length_a   1.000
_cell.length_b   1.000
_cell.length_c   1.000
_cell.angle_alpha   90.00
_cell.angle_beta   90.00
_cell.angle_gamma   90.00
#
_symmetry.space_group_name_H-M   'P 1'
#
loop_
_entity.id
_entity.type
_entity.pdbx_description
1 polymer ?
#
loop_
_entity_poly.entity_id
_entity_poly.type
_entity_poly.pdbx_seq_one_letter_code
_entity_poly.pdbx_strand_id
1 'polypeptide(L)'
;MNPAPAWLDRCLGARAGLNPNPLRRLRRYRPPIPRFRRRRRCAPWPTRSWPRHRWPRSPPPRPTIWSPRSAAPTYATSSPRAAPSPGSRVVVGGWVRTGREQGHGTFAFLQVTDGSCLATLQVIVQAAVHPLARLTAAGTSVLVEGELRRPPEDSKKATVAIELRVDRVIEVGETNPSTYPLPKGNIALDTLRDVVHLRPRTNTISAIARIRHQLACATHRFFDENGFLYVHTPIITTSDCEGAGEMFQVTTLFSQAEKLEKELKENPAPSEADIEAAKLIVKTKGDAVAQLKAARASSQEVSASVSELTKAKENVLRLEERSKLKPGIPLKDDGTIAFENDFFKRQAFLTVSGQLQVETYACALSSVYTFGPTFRAENSHTSRHLAEFWMVEPEIAFANLQDDMNCAEKYVQYLCQWLLDHCEEDIEFISKKYEKSGRHDQTAINRLKLVSSTPFERISYTTAVDILKNVEGHEFQNKVEWGIDLASEHERYLTEVIFKKPVIVYNYPKEIKAFYMRLNDDQKTVAAMDVLVPQVGELIGGSQREERLDVLKQRILDAGLPLEPYEWYLDLRRYGSVKHSGFGLGFERMILFATGMENIRDVIPFPRYPGRADL
;
A
#
# COMPACT_ATOMS: atom_id res chain seq x y z
N MET A 1 18.88 18.35 -37.92
CA MET A 1 18.91 19.50 -37.00
C MET A 1 17.56 20.20 -37.06
N ASN A 2 16.75 20.00 -36.02
CA ASN A 2 15.52 20.72 -35.70
C ASN A 2 15.37 20.55 -34.17
N PRO A 3 15.15 21.62 -33.37
CA PRO A 3 15.28 21.53 -31.92
C PRO A 3 14.07 20.81 -31.30
N ALA A 4 14.34 20.04 -30.25
CA ALA A 4 13.32 19.37 -29.45
C ALA A 4 12.38 20.39 -28.77
N PRO A 5 11.10 20.03 -28.49
CA PRO A 5 10.13 20.95 -27.89
C PRO A 5 10.47 21.27 -26.43
N ALA A 6 10.47 22.57 -26.11
CA ALA A 6 10.90 23.18 -24.85
C ALA A 6 9.95 23.00 -23.63
N TRP A 7 9.31 21.83 -23.47
CA TRP A 7 8.35 21.61 -22.36
C TRP A 7 8.91 20.80 -21.17
N LEU A 8 9.99 20.01 -21.34
CA LEU A 8 10.58 19.26 -20.23
C LEU A 8 11.37 20.13 -19.23
N ASP A 9 11.97 21.23 -19.68
CA ASP A 9 12.79 22.11 -18.81
C ASP A 9 11.99 22.89 -17.77
N ARG A 10 10.65 22.96 -17.88
CA ARG A 10 9.82 23.70 -16.91
C ARG A 10 9.47 22.90 -15.66
N CYS A 11 9.55 21.57 -15.68
CA CYS A 11 9.19 20.76 -14.52
C CYS A 11 10.37 20.50 -13.57
N LEU A 12 11.62 20.65 -14.02
CA LEU A 12 12.81 20.21 -13.26
C LEU A 12 13.87 21.32 -13.00
N GLY A 13 13.56 22.58 -13.29
CA GLY A 13 14.48 23.72 -13.14
C GLY A 13 14.23 24.59 -11.90
N ALA A 14 15.16 24.56 -10.95
CA ALA A 14 15.15 25.29 -9.68
C ALA A 14 14.77 26.78 -9.75
N ARG A 15 13.98 27.25 -8.77
CA ARG A 15 14.04 28.63 -8.29
C ARG A 15 14.18 28.67 -6.77
N ALA A 16 15.40 28.95 -6.34
CA ALA A 16 15.68 29.59 -5.08
C ALA A 16 15.12 31.03 -5.09
N GLY A 17 14.50 31.45 -3.97
CA GLY A 17 14.15 32.85 -3.71
C GLY A 17 12.66 33.09 -3.44
N LEU A 18 12.22 32.83 -2.20
CA LEU A 18 10.93 33.31 -1.68
C LEU A 18 11.19 34.40 -0.63
N ASN A 19 10.65 35.62 -0.84
CA ASN A 19 9.70 36.31 0.06
C ASN A 19 9.25 37.66 -0.56
N PRO A 20 8.20 38.37 -0.04
CA PRO A 20 6.78 38.09 -0.23
C PRO A 20 6.00 39.25 -0.90
N ASN A 21 4.84 38.91 -1.47
CA ASN A 21 3.58 39.70 -1.59
C ASN A 21 3.64 41.18 -2.05
N PRO A 22 2.79 41.59 -3.02
CA PRO A 22 1.53 42.16 -2.56
C PRO A 22 0.29 41.85 -3.43
N LEU A 23 -0.78 41.51 -2.72
CA LEU A 23 -2.18 41.60 -3.13
C LEU A 23 -2.53 42.96 -3.75
N ARG A 24 -3.10 42.95 -4.97
CA ARG A 24 -4.11 43.95 -5.35
C ARG A 24 -5.05 43.47 -6.48
N ARG A 25 -6.32 43.29 -6.08
CA ARG A 25 -7.57 43.63 -6.77
C ARG A 25 -7.76 43.16 -8.22
N LEU A 26 -8.62 42.15 -8.40
CA LEU A 26 -9.48 42.05 -9.59
C LEU A 26 -10.94 41.83 -9.18
N ARG A 27 -11.80 42.70 -9.73
CA ARG A 27 -13.24 42.81 -9.48
C ARG A 27 -14.00 41.61 -10.05
N ARG A 28 -15.02 41.17 -9.32
CA ARG A 28 -16.01 40.17 -9.73
C ARG A 28 -16.89 40.70 -10.86
N TYR A 29 -17.09 39.88 -11.89
CA TYR A 29 -18.21 39.99 -12.83
C TYR A 29 -18.99 38.66 -12.77
N ARG A 30 -20.31 38.72 -12.53
CA ARG A 30 -21.24 37.59 -12.58
C ARG A 30 -22.44 38.00 -13.44
N PRO A 31 -22.86 37.22 -14.45
CA PRO A 31 -24.07 37.51 -15.21
C PRO A 31 -25.33 36.95 -14.48
N PRO A 32 -26.55 37.44 -14.80
CA PRO A 32 -27.77 37.11 -14.07
C PRO A 32 -28.43 35.80 -14.56
N ILE A 33 -29.05 35.07 -13.63
CA ILE A 33 -29.87 33.86 -13.86
C ILE A 33 -31.36 34.27 -13.86
N PRO A 34 -32.22 33.77 -14.78
CA PRO A 34 -33.63 34.16 -14.82
C PRO A 34 -34.47 33.44 -13.74
N ARG A 35 -35.47 34.16 -13.21
CA ARG A 35 -36.45 33.66 -12.22
C ARG A 35 -37.53 32.81 -12.91
N PHE A 36 -37.80 31.61 -12.37
CA PHE A 36 -39.02 30.86 -12.64
C PHE A 36 -39.91 30.69 -11.40
N ARG A 37 -41.23 30.74 -11.66
CA ARG A 37 -42.34 30.93 -10.70
C ARG A 37 -42.58 29.74 -9.76
N ARG A 38 -42.98 30.07 -8.52
CA ARG A 38 -43.58 29.15 -7.54
C ARG A 38 -44.93 28.60 -8.02
N ARG A 39 -45.17 27.29 -7.86
CA ARG A 39 -46.51 26.74 -7.57
C ARG A 39 -46.46 25.53 -6.63
N ARG A 40 -47.26 25.69 -5.57
CA ARG A 40 -48.07 24.76 -4.76
C ARG A 40 -47.40 23.70 -3.86
N ARG A 41 -47.93 23.68 -2.64
CA ARG A 41 -47.63 22.83 -1.48
C ARG A 41 -48.30 21.46 -1.61
N CYS A 42 -47.60 20.42 -1.16
CA CYS A 42 -48.17 19.17 -0.63
C CYS A 42 -47.58 18.92 0.77
N ALA A 43 -48.39 18.39 1.69
CA ALA A 43 -48.11 18.24 3.12
C ALA A 43 -47.10 17.10 3.43
N PRO A 44 -46.35 17.15 4.56
CA PRO A 44 -45.40 16.11 4.94
C PRO A 44 -46.02 15.03 5.85
N TRP A 45 -45.50 13.81 5.72
CA TRP A 45 -45.72 12.66 6.62
C TRP A 45 -44.95 12.83 7.95
N PRO A 46 -45.40 12.21 9.06
CA PRO A 46 -44.84 12.45 10.38
C PRO A 46 -43.55 11.64 10.64
N THR A 47 -42.46 12.32 11.01
CA THR A 47 -41.25 11.68 11.56
C THR A 47 -41.31 11.66 13.08
N ARG A 48 -41.20 10.46 13.67
CA ARG A 48 -40.97 10.25 15.12
C ARG A 48 -39.71 11.00 15.58
N SER A 49 -39.84 11.74 16.67
CA SER A 49 -38.78 12.49 17.34
C SER A 49 -37.93 11.59 18.25
N TRP A 50 -36.60 11.63 18.06
CA TRP A 50 -35.63 11.23 19.08
C TRP A 50 -35.04 12.49 19.76
N PRO A 51 -34.77 12.47 21.07
CA PRO A 51 -34.35 13.66 21.81
C PRO A 51 -32.93 14.09 21.40
N ARG A 52 -32.77 15.38 21.08
CA ARG A 52 -31.46 15.99 20.81
C ARG A 52 -30.74 16.26 22.13
N HIS A 53 -29.72 15.46 22.45
CA HIS A 53 -28.73 15.86 23.43
C HIS A 53 -27.91 17.05 22.89
N ARG A 54 -27.92 18.16 23.64
CA ARG A 54 -27.08 19.34 23.42
C ARG A 54 -25.63 18.97 23.74
N TRP A 55 -24.76 18.95 22.74
CA TRP A 55 -23.32 18.89 22.94
C TRP A 55 -22.81 20.22 23.51
N PRO A 56 -21.92 20.22 24.53
CA PRO A 56 -21.30 21.45 25.02
C PRO A 56 -20.48 22.10 23.91
N ARG A 57 -20.56 23.43 23.82
CA ARG A 57 -19.68 24.23 22.98
C ARG A 57 -18.28 24.21 23.59
N SER A 58 -17.32 23.77 22.78
CA SER A 58 -15.86 23.78 22.99
C SER A 58 -15.32 22.70 23.94
N PRO A 59 -14.40 21.83 23.49
CA PRO A 59 -13.65 20.96 24.39
C PRO A 59 -12.73 21.81 25.29
N PRO A 60 -12.39 21.36 26.51
CA PRO A 60 -11.30 21.98 27.27
C PRO A 60 -10.01 21.92 26.45
N PRO A 61 -9.06 22.87 26.64
CA PRO A 61 -7.78 22.81 25.95
C PRO A 61 -7.15 21.44 26.21
N ARG A 62 -6.83 20.70 25.13
CA ARG A 62 -6.07 19.46 25.26
C ARG A 62 -4.74 19.79 25.97
N PRO A 63 -4.34 19.07 27.03
CA PRO A 63 -3.04 19.27 27.63
C PRO A 63 -1.97 19.10 26.56
N THR A 64 -0.92 19.92 26.64
CA THR A 64 0.22 19.89 25.72
C THR A 64 0.93 18.56 25.88
N ILE A 65 0.62 17.57 25.04
CA ILE A 65 1.36 16.32 24.96
C ILE A 65 2.72 16.67 24.36
N TRP A 66 3.77 16.56 25.17
CA TRP A 66 5.13 16.75 24.71
C TRP A 66 5.59 15.52 23.91
N SER A 67 6.22 15.78 22.77
CA SER A 67 6.96 14.78 21.97
C SER A 67 8.39 15.29 21.79
N PRO A 68 9.41 14.41 21.86
CA PRO A 68 10.79 14.72 21.51
C PRO A 68 10.98 15.48 20.18
N ARG A 69 10.08 15.31 19.20
CA ARG A 69 10.10 16.02 17.90
C ARG A 69 9.71 17.49 17.94
N SER A 70 9.32 18.05 19.09
CA SER A 70 8.96 19.47 19.17
C SER A 70 10.14 20.46 18.94
N ALA A 71 11.34 19.95 18.58
CA ALA A 71 12.48 20.75 18.11
C ALA A 71 12.72 20.74 16.58
N ALA A 72 11.89 20.08 15.75
CA ALA A 72 12.04 20.06 14.28
C ALA A 72 10.69 20.21 13.53
N PRO A 73 10.67 20.81 12.33
CA PRO A 73 9.46 21.43 11.77
C PRO A 73 8.42 20.38 11.35
N THR A 74 7.22 20.48 11.92
CA THR A 74 6.03 19.75 11.48
C THR A 74 5.27 20.60 10.45
N TYR A 75 5.04 20.02 9.27
CA TYR A 75 4.21 20.61 8.22
C TYR A 75 2.73 20.67 8.64
N ALA A 76 2.06 21.74 8.20
CA ALA A 76 0.60 21.96 8.21
C ALA A 76 -0.07 22.51 9.49
N THR A 77 0.65 23.22 10.36
CA THR A 77 0.08 24.37 11.08
C THR A 77 1.05 25.54 10.99
N SER A 78 0.54 26.75 10.76
CA SER A 78 1.36 27.97 10.74
C SER A 78 2.08 28.11 12.09
N SER A 79 3.40 27.89 12.09
CA SER A 79 4.36 27.90 13.20
C SER A 79 4.70 26.51 13.79
N PRO A 80 5.95 26.03 13.68
CA PRO A 80 6.43 24.92 14.50
C PRO A 80 6.28 25.31 15.99
N ARG A 81 5.65 24.46 16.80
CA ARG A 81 5.63 24.65 18.26
C ARG A 81 7.05 24.42 18.76
N ALA A 82 7.70 25.46 19.28
CA ALA A 82 9.01 25.35 19.91
C ALA A 82 9.00 24.29 21.02
N ALA A 83 10.09 23.53 21.13
CA ALA A 83 10.26 22.56 22.21
C ALA A 83 10.17 23.29 23.56
N PRO A 84 9.40 22.78 24.53
CA PRO A 84 9.30 23.41 25.84
C PRO A 84 10.69 23.48 26.49
N SER A 85 11.02 24.66 27.00
CA SER A 85 12.28 24.93 27.66
C SER A 85 12.34 24.28 29.06
N PRO A 86 13.54 24.03 29.62
CA PRO A 86 13.69 23.73 31.04
C PRO A 86 12.90 24.73 31.91
N GLY A 87 12.29 24.23 32.99
CA GLY A 87 11.34 24.95 33.85
C GLY A 87 9.87 24.86 33.42
N SER A 88 9.59 24.34 32.21
CA SER A 88 8.21 24.13 31.76
C SER A 88 7.56 22.94 32.45
N ARG A 89 6.30 23.08 32.85
CA ARG A 89 5.45 21.96 33.26
C ARG A 89 4.77 21.33 32.05
N VAL A 90 4.86 20.01 31.92
CA VAL A 90 4.37 19.25 30.76
C VAL A 90 3.69 17.96 31.20
N VAL A 91 2.84 17.44 30.32
CA VAL A 91 2.28 16.09 30.44
C VAL A 91 2.93 15.21 29.36
N VAL A 92 3.50 14.09 29.78
CA VAL A 92 4.19 13.13 28.91
C VAL A 92 3.51 11.77 29.01
N GLY A 93 3.15 11.21 27.87
CA GLY A 93 2.62 9.85 27.73
C GLY A 93 3.60 8.99 26.93
N GLY A 94 3.80 7.74 27.34
CA GLY A 94 4.63 6.81 26.59
C GLY A 94 4.81 5.46 27.27
N TRP A 95 5.75 4.68 26.77
CA TRP A 95 6.09 3.36 27.28
C TRP A 95 7.50 3.33 27.87
N VAL A 96 7.62 2.66 29.01
CA VAL A 96 8.87 2.46 29.72
C VAL A 96 9.74 1.47 28.94
N ARG A 97 10.90 1.94 28.49
CA ARG A 97 11.96 1.15 27.86
C ARG A 97 12.79 0.42 28.89
N THR A 98 13.21 1.16 29.90
CA THR A 98 13.94 0.65 31.06
C THR A 98 13.50 1.43 32.28
N GLY A 99 13.19 0.73 33.36
CA GLY A 99 12.94 1.31 34.67
C GLY A 99 13.92 0.75 35.70
N ARG A 100 14.35 1.58 36.65
CA ARG A 100 15.14 1.13 37.80
C ARG A 100 14.85 1.97 39.02
N GLU A 101 14.68 1.32 40.17
CA GLU A 101 14.63 1.98 41.47
C GLU A 101 16.05 2.36 41.91
N GLN A 102 16.20 3.50 42.59
CA GLN A 102 17.46 4.00 43.13
C GLN A 102 17.23 4.66 44.49
N GLY A 103 18.34 4.97 45.18
CA GLY A 103 18.31 5.59 46.50
C GLY A 103 17.60 4.73 47.54
N HIS A 104 17.84 3.42 47.54
CA HIS A 104 17.15 2.44 48.41
C HIS A 104 15.62 2.45 48.25
N GLY A 105 15.11 2.65 47.03
CA GLY A 105 13.67 2.64 46.73
C GLY A 105 12.97 3.97 46.96
N THR A 106 13.71 5.06 47.14
CA THR A 106 13.14 6.41 47.33
C THR A 106 12.64 7.03 46.02
N PHE A 107 13.20 6.64 44.87
CA PHE A 107 12.76 7.10 43.56
C PHE A 107 13.11 6.11 42.44
N ALA A 108 12.44 6.22 41.30
CA ALA A 108 12.72 5.45 40.10
C ALA A 108 13.15 6.34 38.93
N PHE A 109 14.12 5.85 38.15
CA PHE A 109 14.43 6.37 36.83
C PHE A 109 13.76 5.53 35.77
N LEU A 110 12.94 6.16 34.94
CA LEU A 110 12.30 5.57 33.78
C LEU A 110 12.88 6.20 32.51
N GLN A 111 13.20 5.39 31.52
CA GLN A 111 13.44 5.85 30.16
C GLN A 111 12.14 5.64 29.38
N VAL A 112 11.45 6.73 29.05
CA VAL A 112 10.14 6.69 28.40
C VAL A 112 10.29 7.04 26.93
N THR A 113 9.63 6.27 26.06
CA THR A 113 9.50 6.59 24.63
C THR A 113 8.03 6.69 24.25
N ASP A 114 7.71 7.59 23.33
CA ASP A 114 6.40 7.68 22.67
C ASP A 114 6.46 7.14 21.21
N GLY A 115 7.64 6.69 20.75
CA GLY A 115 7.89 6.22 19.39
C GLY A 115 8.12 7.31 18.33
N SER A 116 8.02 8.59 18.69
CA SER A 116 8.16 9.72 17.75
C SER A 116 9.59 9.92 17.22
N CYS A 117 10.59 9.47 17.97
CA CYS A 117 12.01 9.44 17.59
C CYS A 117 12.72 8.27 18.27
N LEU A 118 14.02 8.13 18.01
CA LEU A 118 14.87 7.13 18.67
C LEU A 118 15.17 7.46 20.14
N ALA A 119 15.29 8.75 20.48
CA ALA A 119 15.62 9.20 21.83
C ALA A 119 14.52 8.86 22.85
N THR A 120 14.93 8.68 24.10
CA THR A 120 14.04 8.48 25.26
C THR A 120 14.10 9.68 26.18
N LEU A 121 13.00 9.98 26.85
CA LEU A 121 12.97 10.96 27.93
C LEU A 121 13.29 10.26 29.25
N GLN A 122 14.25 10.79 30.00
CA GLN A 122 14.46 10.39 31.39
C GLN A 122 13.35 10.99 32.25
N VAL A 123 12.58 10.13 32.92
CA VAL A 123 11.49 10.48 33.82
C VAL A 123 11.84 10.00 35.22
N ILE A 124 11.77 10.89 36.21
CA ILE A 124 12.09 10.61 37.61
C ILE A 124 10.80 10.66 38.43
N VAL A 125 10.47 9.56 39.10
CA VAL A 125 9.29 9.44 39.96
C VAL A 125 9.73 9.14 41.38
N GLN A 126 9.32 9.98 42.34
CA GLN A 126 9.56 9.74 43.77
C GLN A 126 8.57 8.70 44.32
N ALA A 127 8.98 7.87 45.26
CA ALA A 127 8.10 6.90 45.93
C ALA A 127 6.92 7.55 46.64
N ALA A 128 7.10 8.81 47.10
CA ALA A 128 6.03 9.62 47.68
C ALA A 128 4.93 10.01 46.66
N VAL A 129 5.22 9.98 45.35
CA VAL A 129 4.28 10.35 44.29
C VAL A 129 3.47 9.13 43.82
N HIS A 130 4.10 7.96 43.66
CA HIS A 130 3.44 6.74 43.22
C HIS A 130 4.25 5.48 43.60
N PRO A 131 3.61 4.32 43.85
CA PRO A 131 4.31 3.04 44.03
C PRO A 131 5.23 2.71 42.84
N LEU A 132 6.54 2.60 43.10
CA LEU A 132 7.57 2.48 42.04
C LEU A 132 7.55 1.14 41.31
N ALA A 133 7.26 0.04 42.02
CA ALA A 133 7.21 -1.32 41.46
C ALA A 133 6.20 -1.45 40.30
N ARG A 134 5.16 -0.61 40.26
CA ARG A 134 4.13 -0.58 39.21
C ARG A 134 4.59 0.13 37.94
N LEU A 135 5.74 0.80 37.96
CA LEU A 135 6.21 1.67 36.88
C LEU A 135 7.45 1.13 36.16
N THR A 136 8.26 0.31 36.83
CA THR A 136 9.63 0.00 36.37
C THR A 136 9.71 -1.10 35.31
N ALA A 137 8.67 -1.91 35.17
CA ALA A 137 8.60 -2.98 34.18
C ALA A 137 8.64 -2.42 32.75
N ALA A 138 9.50 -3.00 31.89
CA ALA A 138 9.54 -2.64 30.47
C ALA A 138 8.18 -2.93 29.80
N GLY A 139 7.75 -2.05 28.90
CA GLY A 139 6.43 -2.13 28.26
C GLY A 139 5.30 -1.47 29.06
N THR A 140 5.53 -1.09 30.32
CA THR A 140 4.55 -0.33 31.11
C THR A 140 4.26 1.01 30.44
N SER A 141 2.98 1.32 30.25
CA SER A 141 2.56 2.64 29.78
C SER A 141 2.39 3.59 30.96
N VAL A 142 2.83 4.83 30.79
CA VAL A 142 2.73 5.88 31.80
C VAL A 142 2.22 7.17 31.17
N LEU A 143 1.33 7.86 31.87
CA LEU A 143 0.94 9.24 31.62
C LEU A 143 1.29 10.04 32.88
N VAL A 144 2.24 10.96 32.77
CA VAL A 144 2.81 11.68 33.91
C VAL A 144 2.84 13.17 33.65
N GLU A 145 2.65 13.95 34.71
CA GLU A 145 2.80 15.39 34.70
C GLU A 145 3.97 15.80 35.60
N GLY A 146 4.77 16.74 35.13
CA GLY A 146 5.95 17.18 35.87
C GLY A 146 6.64 18.37 35.24
N GLU A 147 7.79 18.73 35.82
CA GLU A 147 8.63 19.84 35.38
C GLU A 147 9.87 19.32 34.62
N LEU A 148 10.14 19.89 33.45
CA LEU A 148 11.36 19.63 32.70
C LEU A 148 12.55 20.33 33.36
N ARG A 149 13.63 19.61 33.63
CA ARG A 149 14.86 20.16 34.21
C ARG A 149 16.10 19.71 33.44
N ARG A 150 17.17 20.48 33.56
CA ARG A 150 18.50 20.01 33.17
C ARG A 150 19.04 19.11 34.29
N PRO A 151 19.77 18.03 33.97
CA PRO A 151 20.47 17.27 34.99
C PRO A 151 21.52 18.15 35.70
N PRO A 152 21.91 17.84 36.95
CA PRO A 152 22.98 18.55 37.66
C PRO A 152 24.32 18.50 36.91
N GLU A 153 25.07 19.62 36.92
CA GLU A 153 26.36 19.77 36.21
C GLU A 153 27.43 18.76 36.66
N ASP A 154 27.41 18.33 37.92
CA ASP A 154 28.38 17.36 38.49
C ASP A 154 28.10 15.89 38.13
N SER A 155 27.08 15.61 37.31
CA SER A 155 26.78 14.24 36.91
C SER A 155 27.78 13.76 35.85
N LYS A 156 28.63 12.78 36.19
CA LYS A 156 29.56 12.07 35.27
C LYS A 156 28.87 11.34 34.09
N LYS A 157 27.56 11.56 33.87
CA LYS A 157 26.70 10.99 32.82
C LYS A 157 25.92 12.11 32.11
N ALA A 158 26.62 13.17 31.71
CA ALA A 158 26.11 14.35 31.00
C ALA A 158 25.64 14.06 29.55
N THR A 159 25.00 12.92 29.29
CA THR A 159 24.45 12.53 27.97
C THR A 159 22.96 12.79 27.83
N VAL A 160 22.25 13.15 28.90
CA VAL A 160 20.81 13.46 28.86
C VAL A 160 20.63 14.99 28.87
N ALA A 161 20.07 15.55 27.78
CA ALA A 161 19.91 17.00 27.67
C ALA A 161 18.85 17.58 28.63
N ILE A 162 17.78 16.82 28.88
CA ILE A 162 16.66 17.19 29.76
C ILE A 162 16.06 15.96 30.44
N GLU A 163 15.57 16.13 31.67
CA GLU A 163 14.83 15.13 32.43
C GLU A 163 13.48 15.69 32.91
N LEU A 164 12.49 14.83 33.11
CA LEU A 164 11.20 15.18 33.69
C LEU A 164 11.13 14.74 35.15
N ARG A 165 10.93 15.68 36.07
CA ARG A 165 10.63 15.37 37.47
C ARG A 165 9.13 15.34 37.65
N VAL A 166 8.61 14.17 38.02
CA VAL A 166 7.17 13.92 38.07
C VAL A 166 6.58 14.48 39.35
N ASP A 167 5.58 15.33 39.19
CA ASP A 167 4.75 15.84 40.28
C ASP A 167 3.52 14.95 40.49
N ARG A 168 3.01 14.36 39.41
CA ARG A 168 1.79 13.56 39.41
C ARG A 168 1.83 12.45 38.37
N VAL A 169 1.52 11.23 38.78
CA VAL A 169 1.21 10.12 37.87
C VAL A 169 -0.29 10.13 37.61
N ILE A 170 -0.68 10.25 36.34
CA ILE A 170 -2.10 10.36 35.92
C ILE A 170 -2.66 8.98 35.60
N GLU A 171 -1.93 8.19 34.80
CA GLU A 171 -2.38 6.87 34.34
C GLU A 171 -1.19 5.92 34.22
N VAL A 172 -1.43 4.64 34.54
CA VAL A 172 -0.45 3.55 34.42
C VAL A 172 -1.15 2.32 33.86
N GLY A 173 -0.65 1.82 32.74
CA GLY A 173 -0.99 0.49 32.22
C GLY A 173 0.18 -0.45 32.48
N GLU A 174 0.07 -1.25 33.55
CA GLU A 174 1.12 -2.17 34.03
C GLU A 174 1.44 -3.27 33.01
N THR A 175 2.68 -3.76 33.06
CA THR A 175 3.12 -4.90 32.26
C THR A 175 3.67 -5.98 33.17
N ASN A 176 3.20 -7.22 32.98
CA ASN A 176 3.78 -8.37 33.65
C ASN A 176 5.11 -8.77 32.96
N PRO A 177 6.27 -8.64 33.63
CA PRO A 177 7.56 -8.94 33.01
C PRO A 177 7.73 -10.41 32.61
N SER A 178 7.03 -11.35 33.28
CA SER A 178 7.19 -12.78 33.01
C SER A 178 6.51 -13.25 31.71
N THR A 179 5.53 -12.48 31.23
CA THR A 179 4.77 -12.80 30.01
C THR A 179 5.02 -11.81 28.88
N TYR A 180 5.80 -10.74 29.11
CA TYR A 180 6.06 -9.73 28.08
C TYR A 180 7.11 -10.22 27.08
N PRO A 181 6.78 -10.32 25.78
CA PRO A 181 7.64 -11.00 24.80
C PRO A 181 8.80 -10.14 24.28
N LEU A 182 8.93 -8.89 24.74
CA LEU A 182 10.04 -8.00 24.37
C LEU A 182 10.97 -7.79 25.57
N PRO A 183 11.89 -8.73 25.82
CA PRO A 183 12.82 -8.63 26.93
C PRO A 183 13.76 -7.43 26.74
N LYS A 184 14.40 -7.03 27.84
CA LYS A 184 15.46 -6.02 27.80
C LYS A 184 16.67 -6.57 27.05
N GLY A 185 17.14 -5.86 26.03
CA GLY A 185 18.36 -6.20 25.30
C GLY A 185 18.16 -6.22 23.78
N ASN A 186 19.11 -6.84 23.09
CA ASN A 186 18.99 -7.04 21.65
C ASN A 186 18.14 -8.28 21.36
N ILE A 187 17.11 -8.14 20.55
CA ILE A 187 16.22 -9.24 20.14
C ILE A 187 16.50 -9.52 18.66
N ALA A 188 16.67 -10.79 18.31
CA ALA A 188 16.86 -11.22 16.94
C ALA A 188 15.65 -10.87 16.08
N LEU A 189 15.88 -10.52 14.80
CA LEU A 189 14.80 -10.16 13.87
C LEU A 189 13.81 -11.31 13.66
N ASP A 190 14.29 -12.56 13.63
CA ASP A 190 13.44 -13.74 13.49
C ASP A 190 12.42 -13.83 14.65
N THR A 191 12.87 -13.69 15.89
CA THR A 191 11.99 -13.64 17.07
C THR A 191 11.01 -12.47 17.01
N LEU A 192 11.43 -11.31 16.48
CA LEU A 192 10.53 -10.18 16.31
C LEU A 192 9.42 -10.44 15.28
N ARG A 193 9.65 -11.33 14.30
CA ARG A 193 8.60 -11.75 13.34
C ARG A 193 7.55 -12.66 13.98
N ASP A 194 7.84 -13.32 15.10
CA ASP A 194 6.82 -14.07 15.85
C ASP A 194 5.87 -13.15 16.65
N VAL A 195 6.29 -11.89 16.89
CA VAL A 195 5.52 -10.89 17.64
C VAL A 195 5.37 -9.58 16.87
N VAL A 196 5.03 -9.68 15.59
CA VAL A 196 4.83 -8.55 14.66
C VAL A 196 3.93 -7.42 15.17
N HIS A 197 2.91 -7.74 15.97
CA HIS A 197 2.02 -6.75 16.59
C HIS A 197 2.70 -5.91 17.69
N LEU A 198 3.78 -6.41 18.31
CA LEU A 198 4.54 -5.71 19.34
C LEU A 198 5.91 -5.24 18.88
N ARG A 199 6.52 -5.84 17.85
CA ARG A 199 7.86 -5.47 17.37
C ARG A 199 8.04 -3.97 17.02
N PRO A 200 7.03 -3.18 16.60
CA PRO A 200 7.19 -1.72 16.42
C PRO A 200 7.58 -1.01 17.71
N ARG A 201 7.34 -1.63 18.88
CA ARG A 201 7.88 -1.16 20.15
C ARG A 201 9.36 -1.46 20.31
N THR A 202 10.15 -1.80 19.29
CA THR A 202 11.61 -1.90 19.35
C THR A 202 12.26 -0.75 18.60
N ASN A 203 13.51 -0.40 18.93
CA ASN A 203 14.20 0.70 18.25
C ASN A 203 14.35 0.43 16.75
N THR A 204 14.70 -0.81 16.37
CA THR A 204 14.85 -1.20 14.95
C THR A 204 13.56 -0.99 14.17
N ILE A 205 12.46 -1.65 14.58
CA ILE A 205 11.24 -1.62 13.76
C ILE A 205 10.57 -0.26 13.81
N SER A 206 10.64 0.49 14.93
CA SER A 206 10.14 1.87 14.95
C SER A 206 10.94 2.81 14.04
N ALA A 207 12.26 2.66 13.94
CA ALA A 207 13.08 3.43 13.00
C ALA A 207 12.70 3.09 11.55
N ILE A 208 12.56 1.81 11.21
CA ILE A 208 12.11 1.38 9.88
C ILE A 208 10.71 1.94 9.56
N ALA A 209 9.77 1.92 10.52
CA ALA A 209 8.44 2.48 10.34
C ALA A 209 8.47 4.00 10.07
N ARG A 210 9.34 4.76 10.77
CA ARG A 210 9.53 6.19 10.52
C ARG A 210 10.16 6.47 9.15
N ILE A 211 11.15 5.67 8.74
CA ILE A 211 11.78 5.75 7.42
C ILE A 211 10.74 5.44 6.32
N ARG A 212 9.96 4.37 6.46
CA ARG A 212 8.86 4.03 5.56
C ARG A 212 7.88 5.19 5.40
N HIS A 213 7.49 5.81 6.52
CA HIS A 213 6.60 6.97 6.50
C HIS A 213 7.22 8.16 5.75
N GLN A 214 8.50 8.47 5.98
CA GLN A 214 9.18 9.56 5.28
C GLN A 214 9.32 9.28 3.79
N LEU A 215 9.62 8.04 3.39
CA LEU A 215 9.63 7.65 1.97
C LEU A 215 8.26 7.85 1.32
N ALA A 216 7.17 7.43 1.98
CA ALA A 216 5.83 7.62 1.43
C ALA A 216 5.48 9.11 1.28
N CYS A 217 5.86 9.94 2.26
CA CYS A 217 5.70 11.40 2.17
C CYS A 217 6.53 11.99 1.02
N ALA A 218 7.78 11.54 0.87
CA ALA A 218 8.68 11.97 -0.19
C ALA A 218 8.14 11.59 -1.57
N THR A 219 7.62 10.38 -1.73
CA THR A 219 6.96 9.92 -2.95
C THR A 219 5.83 10.86 -3.36
N HIS A 220 4.87 11.10 -2.47
CA HIS A 220 3.75 11.98 -2.78
C HIS A 220 4.21 13.41 -3.09
N ARG A 221 5.19 13.94 -2.36
CA ARG A 221 5.75 15.28 -2.60
C ARG A 221 6.45 15.38 -3.94
N PHE A 222 7.30 14.43 -4.28
CA PHE A 222 8.02 14.41 -5.55
C PHE A 222 7.03 14.52 -6.71
N PHE A 223 6.01 13.65 -6.72
CA PHE A 223 5.04 13.64 -7.80
C PHE A 223 4.15 14.89 -7.81
N ASP A 224 3.69 15.37 -6.65
CA ASP A 224 2.90 16.61 -6.55
C ASP A 224 3.69 17.85 -7.03
N GLU A 225 4.94 18.00 -6.60
CA GLU A 225 5.83 19.10 -6.98
C GLU A 225 6.19 19.07 -8.48
N ASN A 226 6.15 17.89 -9.11
CA ASN A 226 6.38 17.69 -10.54
C ASN A 226 5.08 17.65 -11.37
N GLY A 227 3.93 17.98 -10.79
CA GLY A 227 2.66 18.13 -11.51
C GLY A 227 1.94 16.82 -11.85
N PHE A 228 2.32 15.71 -11.23
CA PHE A 228 1.64 14.43 -11.41
C PHE A 228 0.35 14.37 -10.58
N LEU A 229 -0.68 13.70 -11.10
CA LEU A 229 -1.90 13.44 -10.35
C LEU A 229 -1.91 12.02 -9.78
N TYR A 230 -2.25 11.91 -8.49
CA TYR A 230 -2.40 10.61 -7.83
C TYR A 230 -3.71 9.93 -8.24
N VAL A 231 -3.60 8.73 -8.81
CA VAL A 231 -4.73 7.93 -9.31
C VAL A 231 -4.80 6.61 -8.55
N HIS A 232 -5.99 6.29 -8.04
CA HIS A 232 -6.24 4.96 -7.47
C HIS A 232 -6.70 4.00 -8.56
N THR A 233 -5.84 3.05 -8.90
CA THR A 233 -6.15 1.96 -9.83
C THR A 233 -6.91 0.83 -9.11
N PRO A 234 -7.72 0.03 -9.83
CA PRO A 234 -8.49 -1.05 -9.22
C PRO A 234 -7.58 -2.18 -8.72
N ILE A 235 -7.88 -2.70 -7.53
CA ILE A 235 -7.17 -3.85 -6.95
C ILE A 235 -7.72 -5.18 -7.48
N ILE A 236 -9.04 -5.27 -7.67
CA ILE A 236 -9.68 -6.44 -8.28
C ILE A 236 -9.64 -6.26 -9.79
N THR A 237 -9.08 -7.24 -10.49
CA THR A 237 -8.92 -7.23 -11.95
C THR A 237 -9.47 -8.51 -12.57
N THR A 238 -9.82 -8.43 -13.85
CA THR A 238 -10.18 -9.58 -14.69
C THR A 238 -9.14 -9.82 -15.79
N SER A 239 -8.10 -8.99 -15.81
CA SER A 239 -7.02 -9.00 -16.79
C SER A 239 -5.71 -9.28 -16.09
N ASP A 240 -4.90 -10.13 -16.70
CA ASP A 240 -3.52 -10.34 -16.30
C ASP A 240 -2.66 -9.22 -16.93
N CYS A 241 -2.08 -8.34 -16.12
CA CYS A 241 -1.30 -7.21 -16.62
C CYS A 241 -0.02 -7.65 -17.34
N GLU A 242 0.59 -8.76 -16.91
CA GLU A 242 1.92 -9.20 -17.36
C GLU A 242 1.85 -10.47 -18.21
N GLY A 243 0.76 -11.24 -18.10
CA GLY A 243 0.51 -12.44 -18.91
C GLY A 243 1.28 -13.69 -18.46
N ALA A 244 2.01 -13.62 -17.35
CA ALA A 244 2.97 -14.65 -16.92
C ALA A 244 3.00 -14.92 -15.41
N GLY A 245 2.29 -14.13 -14.59
CA GLY A 245 2.34 -14.22 -13.13
C GLY A 245 1.20 -15.06 -12.55
N GLU A 246 1.50 -15.88 -11.53
CA GLU A 246 0.45 -16.51 -10.72
C GLU A 246 -0.30 -15.43 -9.93
N MET A 247 -1.62 -15.31 -10.16
CA MET A 247 -2.47 -14.32 -9.50
C MET A 247 -3.36 -14.96 -8.41
N PHE A 248 -3.65 -14.21 -7.34
CA PHE A 248 -4.63 -14.64 -6.35
C PHE A 248 -6.04 -14.50 -6.90
N GLN A 249 -6.79 -15.60 -6.91
CA GLN A 249 -8.20 -15.58 -7.33
C GLN A 249 -9.10 -14.99 -6.24
N VAL A 250 -9.99 -14.08 -6.65
CA VAL A 250 -11.01 -13.48 -5.79
C VAL A 250 -12.36 -14.10 -6.14
N THR A 251 -12.96 -14.82 -5.19
CA THR A 251 -14.21 -15.55 -5.42
C THR A 251 -15.11 -15.55 -4.19
N THR A 252 -16.42 -15.62 -4.42
CA THR A 252 -17.42 -15.87 -3.37
C THR A 252 -17.98 -17.29 -3.40
N LEU A 253 -17.64 -18.08 -4.42
CA LEU A 253 -18.23 -19.40 -4.69
C LEU A 253 -18.10 -20.37 -3.50
N PHE A 254 -16.95 -20.40 -2.82
CA PHE A 254 -16.77 -21.28 -1.65
C PHE A 254 -17.76 -20.96 -0.54
N SER A 255 -17.87 -19.68 -0.16
CA SER A 255 -18.80 -19.26 0.90
C SER A 255 -20.27 -19.46 0.50
N GLN A 256 -20.59 -19.36 -0.79
CA GLN A 256 -21.93 -19.61 -1.31
C GLN A 256 -22.25 -21.11 -1.27
N ALA A 257 -21.31 -21.95 -1.70
CA ALA A 257 -21.42 -23.41 -1.65
C ALA A 257 -21.64 -23.91 -0.21
N GLU A 258 -20.84 -23.44 0.75
CA GLU A 258 -20.98 -23.79 2.17
C GLU A 258 -22.35 -23.39 2.74
N LYS A 259 -22.83 -22.18 2.40
CA LYS A 259 -24.16 -21.71 2.82
C LYS A 259 -25.27 -22.57 2.23
N LEU A 260 -25.18 -22.89 0.94
CA LEU A 260 -26.17 -23.72 0.26
C LEU A 260 -26.17 -25.16 0.81
N GLU A 261 -25.00 -25.73 1.07
CA GLU A 261 -24.89 -27.05 1.71
C GLU A 261 -25.54 -27.08 3.10
N LYS A 262 -25.32 -26.03 3.89
CA LYS A 262 -25.98 -25.91 5.19
C LYS A 262 -27.49 -25.78 5.03
N GLU A 263 -27.96 -24.97 4.09
CA GLU A 263 -29.39 -24.79 3.82
C GLU A 263 -30.05 -26.09 3.35
N LEU A 264 -29.39 -26.87 2.48
CA LEU A 264 -29.89 -28.16 1.99
C LEU A 264 -29.89 -29.24 3.08
N LYS A 265 -28.99 -29.17 4.07
CA LYS A 265 -29.02 -30.04 5.25
C LYS A 265 -30.19 -29.70 6.17
N GLU A 266 -30.47 -28.42 6.41
CA GLU A 266 -31.58 -27.96 7.25
C GLU A 266 -32.94 -28.12 6.56
N ASN A 267 -32.97 -27.94 5.25
CA ASN A 267 -34.17 -28.00 4.41
C ASN A 267 -33.85 -28.79 3.12
N PRO A 268 -34.08 -30.12 3.11
CA PRO A 268 -33.77 -30.95 1.95
C PRO A 268 -34.45 -30.47 0.65
N ALA A 269 -33.82 -30.76 -0.49
CA ALA A 269 -34.45 -30.54 -1.78
C ALA A 269 -35.71 -31.41 -1.90
N PRO A 270 -36.80 -30.89 -2.49
CA PRO A 270 -38.02 -31.68 -2.65
C PRO A 270 -37.79 -32.83 -3.63
N SER A 271 -38.36 -33.98 -3.31
CA SER A 271 -38.36 -35.13 -4.21
C SER A 271 -39.27 -34.87 -5.41
N GLU A 272 -39.11 -35.67 -6.47
CA GLU A 272 -40.02 -35.64 -7.62
C GLU A 272 -41.48 -35.90 -7.19
N ALA A 273 -41.68 -36.76 -6.18
CA ALA A 273 -42.99 -37.02 -5.59
C ALA A 273 -43.59 -35.79 -4.89
N ASP A 274 -42.78 -34.99 -4.20
CA ASP A 274 -43.23 -33.74 -3.55
C ASP A 274 -43.69 -32.71 -4.58
N ILE A 275 -42.98 -32.61 -5.71
CA ILE A 275 -43.34 -31.71 -6.81
C ILE A 275 -44.63 -32.18 -7.49
N GLU A 276 -44.76 -33.48 -7.79
CA GLU A 276 -45.97 -34.03 -8.40
C GLU A 276 -47.20 -33.91 -7.47
N ALA A 277 -47.03 -34.11 -6.16
CA ALA A 277 -48.09 -33.85 -5.19
C ALA A 277 -48.53 -32.37 -5.18
N ALA A 278 -47.58 -31.44 -5.28
CA ALA A 278 -47.89 -30.01 -5.37
C ALA A 278 -48.59 -29.64 -6.70
N LYS A 279 -48.21 -30.25 -7.82
CA LYS A 279 -48.90 -30.09 -9.12
C LYS A 279 -50.33 -30.63 -9.07
N LEU A 280 -50.57 -31.74 -8.38
CA LEU A 280 -51.92 -32.26 -8.18
C LEU A 280 -52.80 -31.28 -7.39
N ILE A 281 -52.25 -30.62 -6.35
CA ILE A 281 -52.97 -29.57 -5.61
C ILE A 281 -53.35 -28.40 -6.53
N VAL A 282 -52.44 -27.97 -7.41
CA VAL A 282 -52.75 -26.93 -8.42
C VAL A 282 -53.89 -27.36 -9.33
N LYS A 283 -53.90 -28.63 -9.78
CA LYS A 283 -54.99 -29.19 -10.59
C LYS A 283 -56.32 -29.15 -9.84
N THR A 284 -56.37 -29.71 -8.62
CA THR A 284 -57.59 -29.75 -7.80
C THR A 284 -58.14 -28.35 -7.50
N LYS A 285 -57.25 -27.38 -7.17
CA LYS A 285 -57.67 -25.99 -6.96
C LYS A 285 -58.14 -25.32 -8.25
N GLY A 286 -57.53 -25.67 -9.39
CA GLY A 286 -57.98 -25.23 -10.72
C GLY A 286 -59.40 -25.70 -11.02
N ASP A 287 -59.68 -26.97 -10.77
CA ASP A 287 -61.00 -27.58 -10.94
C ASP A 287 -62.04 -26.93 -10.01
N ALA A 288 -61.68 -26.64 -8.75
CA ALA A 288 -62.55 -25.95 -7.81
C ALA A 288 -62.91 -24.52 -8.27
N VAL A 289 -61.95 -23.76 -8.81
CA VAL A 289 -62.23 -22.44 -9.42
C VAL A 289 -63.18 -22.58 -10.61
N ALA A 290 -62.98 -23.59 -11.46
CA ALA A 290 -63.85 -23.83 -12.61
C ALA A 290 -65.29 -24.18 -12.16
N GLN A 291 -65.45 -25.01 -11.13
CA GLN A 291 -66.75 -25.37 -10.56
C GLN A 291 -67.47 -24.16 -9.94
N LEU A 292 -66.77 -23.33 -9.16
CA LEU A 292 -67.37 -22.12 -8.57
C LEU A 292 -67.83 -21.12 -9.64
N LYS A 293 -67.06 -20.97 -10.73
CA LYS A 293 -67.45 -20.16 -11.89
C LYS A 293 -68.68 -20.74 -12.60
N ALA A 294 -68.71 -22.06 -12.81
CA ALA A 294 -69.84 -22.75 -13.44
C ALA A 294 -71.12 -22.65 -12.60
N ALA A 295 -71.00 -22.72 -11.26
CA ALA A 295 -72.10 -22.60 -10.31
C ALA A 295 -72.59 -21.15 -10.07
N ARG A 296 -72.00 -20.15 -10.75
CA ARG A 296 -72.30 -18.72 -10.55
C ARG A 296 -72.17 -18.28 -9.09
N ALA A 297 -71.17 -18.81 -8.38
CA ALA A 297 -70.85 -18.43 -7.01
C ALA A 297 -70.53 -16.93 -6.90
N SER A 298 -70.56 -16.39 -5.68
CA SER A 298 -70.32 -14.96 -5.47
C SER A 298 -68.92 -14.56 -5.95
N SER A 299 -68.77 -13.31 -6.38
CA SER A 299 -67.48 -12.79 -6.83
C SER A 299 -66.39 -12.89 -5.73
N GLN A 300 -66.78 -12.81 -4.47
CA GLN A 300 -65.86 -12.99 -3.33
C GLN A 300 -65.36 -14.43 -3.22
N GLU A 301 -66.23 -15.43 -3.36
CA GLU A 301 -65.86 -16.86 -3.29
C GLU A 301 -64.95 -17.26 -4.44
N VAL A 302 -65.27 -16.81 -5.67
CA VAL A 302 -64.41 -17.05 -6.85
C VAL A 302 -63.04 -16.39 -6.66
N SER A 303 -63.00 -15.14 -6.17
CA SER A 303 -61.74 -14.43 -5.93
C SER A 303 -60.88 -15.11 -4.86
N ALA A 304 -61.49 -15.59 -3.77
CA ALA A 304 -60.78 -16.32 -2.73
C ALA A 304 -60.16 -17.62 -3.27
N SER A 305 -60.92 -18.38 -4.07
CA SER A 305 -60.44 -19.64 -4.68
C SER A 305 -59.32 -19.39 -5.71
N VAL A 306 -59.40 -18.31 -6.50
CA VAL A 306 -58.32 -17.91 -7.42
C VAL A 306 -57.05 -17.51 -6.68
N SER A 307 -57.15 -16.81 -5.54
CA SER A 307 -55.99 -16.50 -4.70
C SER A 307 -55.31 -17.77 -4.19
N GLU A 308 -56.09 -18.75 -3.75
CA GLU A 308 -55.60 -20.05 -3.29
C GLU A 308 -54.95 -20.89 -4.40
N LEU A 309 -55.47 -20.83 -5.63
CA LEU A 309 -54.84 -21.41 -6.82
C LEU A 309 -53.50 -20.72 -7.15
N THR A 310 -53.44 -19.40 -7.02
CA THR A 310 -52.24 -18.62 -7.31
C THR A 310 -51.11 -18.99 -6.34
N LYS A 311 -51.40 -19.04 -5.03
CA LYS A 311 -50.43 -19.51 -4.01
C LYS A 311 -49.95 -20.93 -4.28
N ALA A 312 -50.83 -21.83 -4.75
CA ALA A 312 -50.45 -23.19 -5.07
C ALA A 312 -49.49 -23.25 -6.28
N LYS A 313 -49.73 -22.42 -7.31
CA LYS A 313 -48.82 -22.31 -8.47
C LYS A 313 -47.46 -21.75 -8.07
N GLU A 314 -47.43 -20.71 -7.24
CA GLU A 314 -46.19 -20.15 -6.68
C GLU A 314 -45.41 -21.20 -5.87
N ASN A 315 -46.11 -22.04 -5.09
CA ASN A 315 -45.46 -23.11 -4.35
C ASN A 315 -44.83 -24.17 -5.26
N VAL A 316 -45.49 -24.56 -6.36
CA VAL A 316 -44.91 -25.50 -7.35
C VAL A 316 -43.64 -24.90 -7.95
N LEU A 317 -43.69 -23.65 -8.41
CA LEU A 317 -42.50 -22.97 -8.97
C LEU A 317 -41.36 -22.94 -7.96
N ARG A 318 -41.63 -22.63 -6.70
CA ARG A 318 -40.64 -22.63 -5.63
C ARG A 318 -40.03 -24.02 -5.40
N LEU A 319 -40.83 -25.08 -5.44
CA LEU A 319 -40.34 -26.45 -5.29
C LEU A 319 -39.50 -26.89 -6.50
N GLU A 320 -39.90 -26.51 -7.71
CA GLU A 320 -39.14 -26.77 -8.94
C GLU A 320 -37.82 -25.99 -9.02
N GLU A 321 -37.77 -24.77 -8.50
CA GLU A 321 -36.51 -24.02 -8.36
C GLU A 321 -35.61 -24.64 -7.30
N ARG A 322 -36.18 -25.04 -6.16
CA ARG A 322 -35.45 -25.67 -5.07
C ARG A 322 -34.86 -27.02 -5.46
N SER A 323 -35.56 -27.83 -6.27
CA SER A 323 -35.05 -29.12 -6.72
C SER A 323 -33.84 -29.03 -7.66
N LYS A 324 -33.61 -27.87 -8.27
CA LYS A 324 -32.44 -27.60 -9.11
C LYS A 324 -31.19 -27.24 -8.30
N LEU A 325 -31.33 -26.92 -7.02
CA LEU A 325 -30.19 -26.58 -6.17
C LEU A 325 -29.31 -27.81 -5.97
N LYS A 326 -28.03 -27.68 -6.32
CA LYS A 326 -27.01 -28.71 -6.12
C LYS A 326 -26.00 -28.21 -5.08
N PRO A 327 -25.59 -29.05 -4.12
CA PRO A 327 -24.51 -28.70 -3.20
C PRO A 327 -23.18 -28.58 -3.94
N GLY A 328 -22.22 -27.88 -3.32
CA GLY A 328 -20.87 -27.68 -3.86
C GLY A 328 -20.73 -26.48 -4.80
N ILE A 329 -19.56 -26.37 -5.43
CA ILE A 329 -19.23 -25.28 -6.35
C ILE A 329 -20.03 -25.45 -7.65
N PRO A 330 -20.70 -24.40 -8.15
CA PRO A 330 -21.39 -24.46 -9.44
C PRO A 330 -20.45 -24.81 -10.58
N LEU A 331 -20.81 -25.84 -11.35
CA LEU A 331 -20.07 -26.30 -12.53
C LEU A 331 -20.93 -26.11 -13.80
N LYS A 332 -20.24 -25.93 -14.92
CA LYS A 332 -20.82 -26.00 -16.27
C LYS A 332 -20.97 -27.46 -16.71
N ASP A 333 -21.64 -27.66 -17.83
CA ASP A 333 -21.86 -29.00 -18.40
C ASP A 333 -20.55 -29.71 -18.80
N ASP A 334 -19.49 -28.95 -19.10
CA ASP A 334 -18.15 -29.47 -19.41
C ASP A 334 -17.29 -29.79 -18.17
N GLY A 335 -17.86 -29.62 -16.96
CA GLY A 335 -17.18 -29.85 -15.68
C GLY A 335 -16.28 -28.70 -15.20
N THR A 336 -16.18 -27.61 -15.96
CA THR A 336 -15.44 -26.40 -15.51
C THR A 336 -16.28 -25.56 -14.54
N ILE A 337 -15.62 -24.70 -13.76
CA ILE A 337 -16.32 -23.83 -12.80
C ILE A 337 -17.19 -22.80 -13.53
N ALA A 338 -18.45 -22.68 -13.12
CA ALA A 338 -19.42 -21.74 -13.65
C ALA A 338 -19.27 -20.35 -13.00
N PHE A 339 -18.24 -19.61 -13.38
CA PHE A 339 -17.95 -18.27 -12.84
C PHE A 339 -19.04 -17.21 -13.11
N GLU A 340 -19.98 -17.47 -14.01
CA GLU A 340 -21.21 -16.68 -14.17
C GLU A 340 -22.06 -16.60 -12.89
N ASN A 341 -21.88 -17.55 -11.97
CA ASN A 341 -22.51 -17.59 -10.65
C ASN A 341 -21.66 -16.92 -9.55
N ASP A 342 -20.43 -16.52 -9.86
CA ASP A 342 -19.59 -15.76 -8.92
C ASP A 342 -20.01 -14.28 -8.87
N PHE A 343 -19.44 -13.52 -7.93
CA PHE A 343 -19.82 -12.14 -7.65
C PHE A 343 -19.71 -11.22 -8.88
N PHE A 344 -18.62 -11.34 -9.64
CA PHE A 344 -18.38 -10.54 -10.85
C PHE A 344 -18.90 -11.21 -12.13
N LYS A 345 -19.56 -12.38 -12.02
CA LYS A 345 -20.06 -13.19 -13.15
C LYS A 345 -18.97 -13.61 -14.15
N ARG A 346 -17.72 -13.61 -13.72
CA ARG A 346 -16.50 -14.03 -14.44
C ARG A 346 -15.38 -14.22 -13.42
N GLN A 347 -14.27 -14.81 -13.84
CA GLN A 347 -13.08 -14.88 -13.01
C GLN A 347 -12.54 -13.49 -12.68
N ALA A 348 -12.16 -13.30 -11.42
CA ALA A 348 -11.55 -12.09 -10.92
C ALA A 348 -10.35 -12.44 -10.03
N PHE A 349 -9.39 -11.52 -9.99
CA PHE A 349 -8.08 -11.71 -9.35
C PHE A 349 -7.66 -10.46 -8.61
N LEU A 350 -6.68 -10.59 -7.70
CA LEU A 350 -5.95 -9.45 -7.17
C LEU A 350 -4.87 -9.03 -8.16
N THR A 351 -4.73 -7.72 -8.38
CA THR A 351 -3.85 -7.18 -9.40
C THR A 351 -2.36 -7.34 -9.08
N VAL A 352 -1.57 -7.64 -10.11
CA VAL A 352 -0.09 -7.64 -10.05
C VAL A 352 0.49 -6.24 -10.27
N SER A 353 -0.27 -5.36 -10.95
CA SER A 353 0.14 -3.99 -11.30
C SER A 353 -1.09 -3.15 -11.70
N GLY A 354 -1.06 -1.84 -11.43
CA GLY A 354 -2.05 -0.89 -11.90
C GLY A 354 -1.74 -0.29 -13.28
N GLN A 355 -0.66 -0.72 -13.94
CA GLN A 355 -0.09 -0.06 -15.10
C GLN A 355 -1.09 0.12 -16.25
N LEU A 356 -1.78 -0.95 -16.68
CA LEU A 356 -2.69 -0.84 -17.83
C LEU A 356 -3.82 0.17 -17.57
N GLN A 357 -4.30 0.23 -16.32
CA GLN A 357 -5.36 1.16 -15.93
C GLN A 357 -4.83 2.59 -15.78
N VAL A 358 -3.62 2.78 -15.26
CA VAL A 358 -3.05 4.13 -15.08
C VAL A 358 -2.72 4.79 -16.44
N GLU A 359 -2.40 4.00 -17.47
CA GLU A 359 -2.26 4.49 -18.85
C GLU A 359 -3.51 5.21 -19.36
N THR A 360 -4.71 4.75 -18.97
CA THR A 360 -5.97 5.42 -19.36
C THR A 360 -6.01 6.87 -18.85
N TYR A 361 -5.49 7.11 -17.65
CA TYR A 361 -5.43 8.43 -17.04
C TYR A 361 -4.28 9.25 -17.62
N ALA A 362 -3.12 8.66 -17.90
CA ALA A 362 -2.00 9.35 -18.54
C ALA A 362 -2.42 9.94 -19.89
N CYS A 363 -3.16 9.17 -20.71
CA CYS A 363 -3.71 9.62 -21.98
C CYS A 363 -4.71 10.79 -21.87
N ALA A 364 -5.22 11.10 -20.67
CA ALA A 364 -6.17 12.19 -20.44
C ALA A 364 -5.60 13.35 -19.61
N LEU A 365 -4.64 13.08 -18.72
CA LEU A 365 -4.17 13.99 -17.67
C LEU A 365 -2.66 14.26 -17.73
N SER A 366 -2.00 13.85 -18.82
CA SER A 366 -0.56 13.91 -19.03
C SER A 366 0.25 13.04 -18.08
N SER A 367 0.43 13.45 -16.82
CA SER A 367 1.33 12.81 -15.87
C SER A 367 0.56 12.36 -14.64
N VAL A 368 0.61 11.07 -14.35
CA VAL A 368 -0.14 10.45 -13.27
C VAL A 368 0.70 9.39 -12.58
N TYR A 369 0.35 9.04 -11.34
CA TYR A 369 0.97 7.91 -10.66
C TYR A 369 -0.05 7.19 -9.80
N THR A 370 0.15 5.90 -9.60
CA THR A 370 -0.50 5.13 -8.53
C THR A 370 0.51 4.77 -7.44
N PHE A 371 -0.02 4.54 -6.26
CA PHE A 371 0.68 4.09 -5.07
C PHE A 371 -0.33 3.21 -4.32
N GLY A 372 -0.18 1.90 -4.46
CA GLY A 372 -1.17 0.95 -3.99
C GLY A 372 -0.59 -0.44 -3.78
N PRO A 373 -1.38 -1.35 -3.16
CA PRO A 373 -0.96 -2.73 -2.97
C PRO A 373 -1.08 -3.52 -4.28
N THR A 374 -0.12 -4.40 -4.49
CA THR A 374 -0.06 -5.38 -5.57
C THR A 374 0.25 -6.76 -5.00
N PHE A 375 -0.12 -7.80 -5.74
CA PHE A 375 -0.15 -9.16 -5.22
C PHE A 375 0.51 -10.13 -6.20
N ARG A 376 1.24 -11.12 -5.69
CA ARG A 376 1.82 -12.22 -6.47
C ARG A 376 1.62 -13.53 -5.73
N ALA A 377 1.03 -14.52 -6.40
CA ALA A 377 0.69 -15.81 -5.80
C ALA A 377 1.78 -16.87 -5.95
N GLU A 378 2.93 -16.50 -6.53
CA GLU A 378 4.09 -17.39 -6.67
C GLU A 378 4.51 -18.00 -5.34
N ASN A 379 4.70 -19.33 -5.32
CA ASN A 379 5.09 -20.07 -4.11
C ASN A 379 6.59 -19.88 -3.77
N SER A 380 6.99 -18.64 -3.48
CA SER A 380 8.37 -18.23 -3.26
C SER A 380 8.67 -17.99 -1.77
N HIS A 381 9.63 -18.75 -1.22
CA HIS A 381 10.03 -18.67 0.20
C HIS A 381 11.33 -17.88 0.45
N THR A 382 11.67 -16.92 -0.42
CA THR A 382 12.92 -16.15 -0.28
C THR A 382 12.83 -15.03 0.76
N SER A 383 13.98 -14.44 1.12
CA SER A 383 14.04 -13.23 1.96
C SER A 383 13.70 -11.94 1.21
N ARG A 384 13.38 -12.03 -0.09
CA ARG A 384 13.20 -10.87 -0.99
C ARG A 384 11.81 -10.78 -1.63
N HIS A 385 10.98 -11.81 -1.47
CA HIS A 385 9.63 -11.85 -2.04
C HIS A 385 8.55 -11.76 -0.95
N LEU A 386 7.46 -11.09 -1.31
CA LEU A 386 6.22 -10.99 -0.55
C LEU A 386 5.06 -11.33 -1.50
N ALA A 387 4.01 -11.91 -0.95
CA ALA A 387 2.76 -12.15 -1.67
C ALA A 387 1.89 -10.88 -1.78
N GLU A 388 2.04 -9.95 -0.84
CA GLU A 388 1.42 -8.62 -0.81
C GLU A 388 2.51 -7.58 -0.56
N PHE A 389 2.62 -6.61 -1.45
CA PHE A 389 3.61 -5.53 -1.39
C PHE A 389 3.04 -4.25 -2.01
N TRP A 390 3.76 -3.13 -1.87
CA TRP A 390 3.31 -1.84 -2.37
C TRP A 390 4.15 -1.42 -3.58
N MET A 391 3.46 -0.96 -4.62
CA MET A 391 4.06 -0.43 -5.84
C MET A 391 3.77 1.05 -5.97
N VAL A 392 4.75 1.78 -6.50
CA VAL A 392 4.59 3.16 -6.96
C VAL A 392 4.80 3.18 -8.45
N GLU A 393 3.76 3.53 -9.21
CA GLU A 393 3.75 3.35 -10.68
C GLU A 393 3.34 4.67 -11.36
N PRO A 394 4.31 5.55 -11.70
CA PRO A 394 4.06 6.71 -12.55
C PRO A 394 3.94 6.35 -14.03
N GLU A 395 3.12 7.11 -14.75
CA GLU A 395 2.92 7.04 -16.19
C GLU A 395 2.85 8.46 -16.78
N ILE A 396 3.55 8.67 -17.89
CA ILE A 396 3.82 10.00 -18.47
C ILE A 396 3.47 9.97 -19.96
N ALA A 397 2.43 10.71 -20.35
CA ALA A 397 2.10 10.92 -21.75
C ALA A 397 3.09 11.87 -22.42
N PHE A 398 3.27 11.69 -23.74
CA PHE A 398 4.24 12.40 -24.58
C PHE A 398 5.71 12.17 -24.18
N ALA A 399 5.99 11.10 -23.44
CA ALA A 399 7.32 10.70 -23.00
C ALA A 399 7.84 9.51 -23.82
N ASN A 400 9.16 9.44 -23.99
CA ASN A 400 9.85 8.26 -24.52
C ASN A 400 10.69 7.58 -23.42
N LEU A 401 11.45 6.53 -23.75
CA LEU A 401 12.26 5.81 -22.76
C LEU A 401 13.32 6.68 -22.06
N GLN A 402 13.91 7.66 -22.76
CA GLN A 402 14.90 8.57 -22.18
C GLN A 402 14.26 9.46 -21.11
N ASP A 403 13.05 9.95 -21.34
CA ASP A 403 12.28 10.74 -20.38
C ASP A 403 11.93 9.90 -19.14
N ASP A 404 11.57 8.64 -19.35
CA ASP A 404 11.27 7.68 -18.29
C ASP A 404 12.49 7.42 -17.39
N MET A 405 13.65 7.15 -17.99
CA MET A 405 14.92 6.98 -17.28
C MET A 405 15.32 8.25 -16.51
N ASN A 406 15.09 9.44 -17.09
CA ASN A 406 15.35 10.71 -16.41
C ASN A 406 14.45 10.89 -15.17
N CYS A 407 13.16 10.56 -15.30
CA CYS A 407 12.20 10.62 -14.21
C CYS A 407 12.58 9.63 -13.08
N ALA A 408 12.86 8.37 -13.43
CA ALA A 408 13.26 7.34 -12.49
C ALA A 408 14.54 7.71 -11.71
N GLU A 409 15.57 8.20 -12.42
CA GLU A 409 16.80 8.70 -11.79
C GLU A 409 16.53 9.83 -10.80
N LYS A 410 15.78 10.86 -11.23
CA LYS A 410 15.46 12.01 -10.37
C LYS A 410 14.62 11.63 -9.17
N TYR A 411 13.68 10.71 -9.35
CA TYR A 411 12.84 10.20 -8.29
C TYR A 411 13.67 9.48 -7.22
N VAL A 412 14.55 8.55 -7.60
CA VAL A 412 15.41 7.83 -6.66
C VAL A 412 16.38 8.78 -5.95
N GLN A 413 17.00 9.71 -6.69
CA GLN A 413 17.87 10.76 -6.12
C GLN A 413 17.12 11.58 -5.06
N TYR A 414 15.89 12.00 -5.37
CA TYR A 414 15.05 12.77 -4.47
C TYR A 414 14.70 12.00 -3.19
N LEU A 415 14.29 10.72 -3.30
CA LEU A 415 13.98 9.88 -2.14
C LEU A 415 15.20 9.72 -1.22
N CYS A 416 16.38 9.52 -1.80
CA CYS A 416 17.63 9.39 -1.04
C CYS A 416 17.97 10.67 -0.30
N GLN A 417 17.90 11.83 -0.98
CA GLN A 417 18.16 13.13 -0.37
C GLN A 417 17.15 13.44 0.73
N TRP A 418 15.86 13.18 0.48
CA TRP A 418 14.80 13.39 1.48
C TRP A 418 15.08 12.64 2.78
N LEU A 419 15.52 11.39 2.68
CA LEU A 419 15.86 10.58 3.84
C LEU A 419 17.08 11.10 4.61
N LEU A 420 18.10 11.59 3.91
CA LEU A 420 19.25 12.24 4.53
C LEU A 420 18.81 13.51 5.30
N ASP A 421 17.86 14.27 4.76
CA ASP A 421 17.40 15.51 5.38
C ASP A 421 16.45 15.28 6.59
N HIS A 422 15.69 14.16 6.61
CA HIS A 422 14.58 13.97 7.55
C HIS A 422 14.71 12.75 8.48
N CYS A 423 15.64 11.82 8.19
CA CYS A 423 15.74 10.51 8.83
C CYS A 423 17.18 10.06 9.14
N GLU A 424 18.18 10.94 9.06
CA GLU A 424 19.59 10.56 9.25
C GLU A 424 19.84 9.80 10.56
N GLU A 425 19.28 10.25 11.69
CA GLU A 425 19.44 9.57 12.99
C GLU A 425 18.93 8.11 12.99
N ASP A 426 17.78 7.87 12.34
CA ASP A 426 17.19 6.54 12.26
C ASP A 426 18.03 5.62 11.36
N ILE A 427 18.55 6.16 10.26
CA ILE A 427 19.38 5.43 9.29
C ILE A 427 20.75 5.12 9.91
N GLU A 428 21.36 6.08 10.62
CA GLU A 428 22.60 5.88 11.37
C GLU A 428 22.45 4.73 12.37
N PHE A 429 21.35 4.73 13.12
CA PHE A 429 21.08 3.70 14.11
C PHE A 429 21.00 2.31 13.48
N ILE A 430 20.25 2.17 12.39
CA ILE A 430 20.11 0.87 11.70
C ILE A 430 21.45 0.44 11.11
N SER A 431 22.16 1.35 10.43
CA SER A 431 23.46 1.08 9.81
C SER A 431 24.47 0.57 10.84
N LYS A 432 24.61 1.27 11.96
CA LYS A 432 25.52 0.87 13.07
C LYS A 432 25.17 -0.50 13.66
N LYS A 433 23.89 -0.90 13.60
CA LYS A 433 23.40 -2.12 14.26
C LYS A 433 23.48 -3.35 13.37
N TYR A 434 23.15 -3.22 12.08
CA TYR A 434 22.96 -4.38 11.19
C TYR A 434 24.03 -4.50 10.10
N GLU A 435 24.79 -3.44 9.82
CA GLU A 435 25.86 -3.52 8.85
C GLU A 435 27.17 -3.95 9.54
N LYS A 436 27.78 -5.04 9.05
CA LYS A 436 29.00 -5.62 9.64
C LYS A 436 30.18 -4.64 9.53
N SER A 437 30.82 -4.35 10.66
CA SER A 437 32.08 -3.62 10.76
C SER A 437 33.18 -4.35 9.97
N GLY A 438 33.67 -3.71 8.91
CA GLY A 438 34.60 -4.28 7.92
C GLY A 438 34.38 -3.71 6.52
N ARG A 439 33.17 -3.16 6.24
CA ARG A 439 32.84 -2.38 5.03
C ARG A 439 32.46 -0.94 5.41
N HIS A 440 33.29 -0.26 6.21
CA HIS A 440 33.00 1.09 6.72
C HIS A 440 32.74 2.13 5.61
N ASP A 441 33.22 1.89 4.39
CA ASP A 441 32.96 2.74 3.22
C ASP A 441 31.55 2.57 2.63
N GLN A 442 30.82 1.49 2.97
CA GLN A 442 29.55 1.11 2.34
C GLN A 442 28.33 1.17 3.29
N THR A 443 28.31 2.13 4.23
CA THR A 443 27.14 2.29 5.12
C THR A 443 25.87 2.69 4.37
N ALA A 444 24.67 2.46 4.92
CA ALA A 444 23.42 2.91 4.30
C ALA A 444 23.43 4.41 4.00
N ILE A 445 24.00 5.21 4.90
CA ILE A 445 24.16 6.66 4.69
C ILE A 445 25.08 6.95 3.51
N ASN A 446 26.23 6.29 3.41
CA ASN A 446 27.14 6.50 2.30
C ASN A 446 26.51 6.08 0.98
N ARG A 447 25.74 4.97 0.96
CA ARG A 447 24.98 4.57 -0.23
C ARG A 447 23.94 5.62 -0.61
N LEU A 448 23.16 6.13 0.34
CA LEU A 448 22.18 7.18 0.07
C LEU A 448 22.85 8.47 -0.44
N LYS A 449 24.00 8.86 0.13
CA LYS A 449 24.81 10.00 -0.34
C LYS A 449 25.35 9.78 -1.75
N LEU A 450 25.85 8.57 -2.05
CA LEU A 450 26.31 8.20 -3.39
C LEU A 450 25.18 8.30 -4.41
N VAL A 451 24.04 7.68 -4.14
CA VAL A 451 22.90 7.63 -5.07
C VAL A 451 22.24 8.99 -5.26
N SER A 452 22.10 9.80 -4.20
CA SER A 452 21.53 11.15 -4.30
C SER A 452 22.38 12.14 -5.12
N SER A 453 23.71 11.95 -5.15
CA SER A 453 24.63 12.92 -5.75
C SER A 453 25.24 12.49 -7.09
N THR A 454 25.14 11.21 -7.46
CA THR A 454 25.81 10.68 -8.66
C THR A 454 24.82 10.47 -9.80
N PRO A 455 25.11 10.96 -11.02
CA PRO A 455 24.36 10.60 -12.22
C PRO A 455 24.42 9.10 -12.49
N PHE A 456 23.29 8.50 -12.87
CA PHE A 456 23.24 7.05 -13.09
C PHE A 456 23.95 6.70 -14.40
N GLU A 457 24.73 5.63 -14.39
CA GLU A 457 25.30 5.08 -15.61
C GLU A 457 24.19 4.53 -16.50
N ARG A 458 24.31 4.63 -17.83
CA ARG A 458 23.29 4.11 -18.73
C ARG A 458 23.92 3.24 -19.80
N ILE A 459 23.60 1.95 -19.78
CA ILE A 459 24.12 0.97 -20.73
C ILE A 459 23.00 0.15 -21.35
N SER A 460 23.18 -0.27 -22.59
CA SER A 460 22.24 -1.22 -23.20
C SER A 460 22.40 -2.61 -22.55
N TYR A 461 21.34 -3.42 -22.56
CA TYR A 461 21.40 -4.82 -22.14
C TYR A 461 22.51 -5.59 -22.86
N THR A 462 22.64 -5.39 -24.17
CA THR A 462 23.71 -6.01 -24.98
C THR A 462 25.09 -5.66 -24.43
N THR A 463 25.32 -4.37 -24.13
CA THR A 463 26.57 -3.91 -23.51
C THR A 463 26.77 -4.49 -22.12
N ALA A 464 25.71 -4.60 -21.31
CA ALA A 464 25.78 -5.20 -19.97
C ALA A 464 26.23 -6.67 -20.05
N VAL A 465 25.63 -7.47 -20.93
CA VAL A 465 26.00 -8.87 -21.18
C VAL A 465 27.45 -8.98 -21.66
N ASP A 466 27.86 -8.12 -22.60
CA ASP A 466 29.23 -8.12 -23.12
C ASP A 466 30.25 -7.79 -22.02
N ILE A 467 29.98 -6.80 -21.17
CA ILE A 467 30.83 -6.47 -20.02
C ILE A 467 30.96 -7.68 -19.10
N LEU A 468 29.83 -8.28 -18.70
CA LEU A 468 29.79 -9.39 -17.75
C LEU A 468 30.49 -10.65 -18.29
N LYS A 469 30.36 -10.95 -19.59
CA LYS A 469 31.05 -12.08 -20.22
C LYS A 469 32.57 -11.94 -20.25
N ASN A 470 33.06 -10.70 -20.28
CA ASN A 470 34.49 -10.39 -20.39
C ASN A 470 35.14 -10.09 -19.02
N VAL A 471 34.46 -10.38 -17.91
CA VAL A 471 35.04 -10.24 -16.57
C VAL A 471 36.09 -11.32 -16.34
N GLU A 472 37.34 -10.91 -16.14
CA GLU A 472 38.43 -11.82 -15.77
C GLU A 472 38.52 -12.02 -14.25
N GLY A 473 38.80 -13.25 -13.80
CA GLY A 473 39.04 -13.56 -12.39
C GLY A 473 37.79 -13.64 -11.50
N HIS A 474 36.59 -13.69 -12.09
CA HIS A 474 35.34 -13.93 -11.38
C HIS A 474 34.43 -14.89 -12.14
N GLU A 475 33.92 -15.91 -11.48
CA GLU A 475 32.96 -16.86 -12.06
C GLU A 475 31.56 -16.61 -11.46
N PHE A 476 30.59 -16.34 -12.33
CA PHE A 476 29.19 -16.16 -11.94
C PHE A 476 28.49 -17.50 -11.74
N GLN A 477 27.56 -17.57 -10.77
CA GLN A 477 26.79 -18.79 -10.52
C GLN A 477 25.73 -19.03 -11.61
N ASN A 478 25.09 -17.96 -12.06
CA ASN A 478 24.10 -17.93 -13.12
C ASN A 478 24.76 -17.58 -14.45
N LYS A 479 24.26 -18.19 -15.53
CA LYS A 479 24.76 -18.00 -16.88
C LYS A 479 24.59 -16.54 -17.32
N VAL A 480 25.64 -15.97 -17.90
CA VAL A 480 25.61 -14.66 -18.56
C VAL A 480 25.49 -14.89 -20.08
N GLU A 481 24.30 -14.69 -20.64
CA GLU A 481 24.07 -14.86 -22.08
C GLU A 481 23.00 -13.90 -22.60
N TRP A 482 23.15 -13.49 -23.86
CA TRP A 482 22.15 -12.65 -24.52
C TRP A 482 20.86 -13.44 -24.75
N GLY A 483 19.73 -12.87 -24.34
CA GLY A 483 18.42 -13.53 -24.38
C GLY A 483 17.99 -14.17 -23.05
N ILE A 484 18.85 -14.13 -22.02
CA ILE A 484 18.50 -14.52 -20.65
C ILE A 484 18.48 -13.28 -19.77
N ASP A 485 17.53 -13.21 -18.85
CA ASP A 485 17.45 -12.09 -17.92
C ASP A 485 18.67 -12.01 -16.99
N LEU A 486 19.02 -10.81 -16.53
CA LEU A 486 20.15 -10.62 -15.63
C LEU A 486 19.78 -11.13 -14.23
N ALA A 487 20.62 -11.99 -13.67
CA ALA A 487 20.42 -12.43 -12.29
C ALA A 487 20.86 -11.32 -11.30
N SER A 488 20.33 -11.35 -10.08
CA SER A 488 20.68 -10.40 -9.01
C SER A 488 22.19 -10.29 -8.76
N GLU A 489 22.97 -11.36 -8.97
CA GLU A 489 24.43 -11.28 -8.83
C GLU A 489 25.07 -10.46 -9.96
N HIS A 490 24.55 -10.54 -11.19
CA HIS A 490 25.03 -9.80 -12.35
C HIS A 490 24.75 -8.30 -12.18
N GLU A 491 23.52 -7.97 -11.78
CA GLU A 491 23.09 -6.60 -11.49
C GLU A 491 23.95 -5.95 -10.40
N ARG A 492 24.19 -6.69 -9.32
CA ARG A 492 25.03 -6.22 -8.22
C ARG A 492 26.49 -6.10 -8.65
N TYR A 493 27.00 -6.99 -9.50
CA TYR A 493 28.37 -6.89 -10.00
C TYR A 493 28.58 -5.61 -10.85
N LEU A 494 27.61 -5.27 -11.71
CA LEU A 494 27.63 -4.03 -12.48
C LEU A 494 27.69 -2.80 -11.55
N THR A 495 26.84 -2.76 -10.53
CA THR A 495 26.72 -1.58 -9.64
C THR A 495 27.80 -1.50 -8.57
N GLU A 496 28.29 -2.62 -8.03
CA GLU A 496 29.21 -2.67 -6.89
C GLU A 496 30.69 -2.79 -7.32
N VAL A 497 30.97 -3.43 -8.46
CA VAL A 497 32.35 -3.76 -8.89
C VAL A 497 32.75 -2.96 -10.12
N ILE A 498 31.96 -3.02 -11.20
CA ILE A 498 32.30 -2.37 -12.48
C ILE A 498 32.17 -0.85 -12.39
N PHE A 499 30.95 -0.36 -12.15
CA PHE A 499 30.67 1.08 -12.22
C PHE A 499 30.79 1.78 -10.87
N LYS A 500 30.59 1.06 -9.76
CA LYS A 500 30.62 1.61 -8.39
C LYS A 500 29.63 2.78 -8.18
N LYS A 501 28.52 2.75 -8.92
CA LYS A 501 27.41 3.71 -8.90
C LYS A 501 26.15 3.03 -9.45
N PRO A 502 24.95 3.62 -9.27
CA PRO A 502 23.73 3.10 -9.88
C PRO A 502 23.82 3.04 -11.41
N VAL A 503 23.15 2.05 -11.98
CA VAL A 503 23.17 1.76 -13.42
C VAL A 503 21.74 1.60 -13.90
N ILE A 504 21.39 2.21 -15.03
CA ILE A 504 20.17 1.94 -15.76
C ILE A 504 20.55 1.06 -16.96
N VAL A 505 20.07 -0.17 -16.95
CA VAL A 505 20.21 -1.07 -18.10
C VAL A 505 18.97 -0.91 -18.97
N TYR A 506 19.13 -0.72 -20.28
CA TYR A 506 18.01 -0.48 -21.19
C TYR A 506 18.07 -1.30 -22.49
N ASN A 507 16.95 -1.38 -23.21
CA ASN A 507 16.81 -2.15 -24.46
C ASN A 507 17.01 -3.67 -24.30
N TYR A 508 16.13 -4.31 -23.51
CA TYR A 508 16.14 -5.76 -23.27
C TYR A 508 15.56 -6.57 -24.45
N PRO A 509 15.92 -7.86 -24.60
CA PRO A 509 15.32 -8.75 -25.59
C PRO A 509 13.79 -8.84 -25.43
N LYS A 510 13.06 -8.82 -26.55
CA LYS A 510 11.58 -8.77 -26.54
C LYS A 510 10.92 -10.06 -26.02
N GLU A 511 11.65 -11.18 -26.05
CA GLU A 511 11.20 -12.51 -25.66
C GLU A 511 11.10 -12.70 -24.14
N ILE A 512 11.86 -11.89 -23.38
CA ILE A 512 11.91 -11.98 -21.90
C ILE A 512 11.21 -10.81 -21.20
N LYS A 513 10.51 -9.97 -21.97
CA LYS A 513 9.82 -8.77 -21.46
C LYS A 513 8.39 -8.71 -21.98
N ALA A 514 7.54 -8.01 -21.24
CA ALA A 514 6.10 -8.00 -21.44
C ALA A 514 5.65 -7.47 -22.82
N PHE A 515 4.44 -7.86 -23.24
CA PHE A 515 3.87 -7.54 -24.55
C PHE A 515 3.68 -6.03 -24.77
N TYR A 516 3.43 -5.27 -23.70
CA TYR A 516 3.12 -3.84 -23.75
C TYR A 516 4.35 -2.95 -23.97
N MET A 517 5.56 -3.50 -23.85
CA MET A 517 6.80 -2.73 -24.02
C MET A 517 7.05 -2.47 -25.50
N ARG A 518 7.38 -1.22 -25.86
CA ARG A 518 7.55 -0.79 -27.26
C ARG A 518 8.66 -1.56 -27.95
N LEU A 519 8.35 -2.16 -29.10
CA LEU A 519 9.34 -2.85 -29.94
C LEU A 519 10.28 -1.84 -30.60
N ASN A 520 11.58 -2.03 -30.40
CA ASN A 520 12.61 -1.18 -31.02
C ASN A 520 12.74 -1.46 -32.52
N ASP A 521 13.39 -0.53 -33.22
CA ASP A 521 13.54 -0.59 -34.68
C ASP A 521 14.42 -1.77 -35.12
N ASP A 522 15.22 -2.34 -34.22
CA ASP A 522 16.02 -3.56 -34.44
C ASP A 522 15.19 -4.85 -34.50
N GLN A 523 13.89 -4.79 -34.15
CA GLN A 523 12.95 -5.90 -34.09
C GLN A 523 13.33 -7.04 -33.13
N LYS A 524 14.35 -6.83 -32.30
CA LYS A 524 14.92 -7.81 -31.35
C LYS A 524 14.75 -7.37 -29.91
N THR A 525 14.84 -6.07 -29.64
CA THR A 525 14.76 -5.51 -28.30
C THR A 525 13.48 -4.70 -28.10
N VAL A 526 13.09 -4.50 -26.85
CA VAL A 526 12.02 -3.58 -26.45
C VAL A 526 12.61 -2.41 -25.67
N ALA A 527 11.95 -1.26 -25.72
CA ALA A 527 12.29 -0.04 -25.00
C ALA A 527 11.99 -0.17 -23.49
N ALA A 528 12.60 -1.15 -22.85
CA ALA A 528 12.56 -1.39 -21.40
C ALA A 528 13.78 -0.77 -20.72
N MET A 529 13.65 -0.47 -19.43
CA MET A 529 14.75 -0.06 -18.57
C MET A 529 14.59 -0.65 -17.16
N ASP A 530 15.70 -1.03 -16.57
CA ASP A 530 15.78 -1.47 -15.18
C ASP A 530 16.81 -0.60 -14.45
N VAL A 531 16.42 0.04 -13.34
CA VAL A 531 17.30 0.84 -12.48
C VAL A 531 17.90 -0.07 -11.41
N LEU A 532 19.20 -0.29 -11.51
CA LEU A 532 19.98 -1.12 -10.62
C LEU A 532 20.69 -0.27 -9.58
N VAL A 533 20.52 -0.63 -8.30
CA VAL A 533 21.22 0.01 -7.18
C VAL A 533 22.11 -1.00 -6.43
N PRO A 534 23.22 -0.53 -5.83
CA PRO A 534 24.06 -1.38 -4.99
C PRO A 534 23.26 -2.10 -3.90
N GLN A 535 23.71 -3.28 -3.49
CA GLN A 535 23.13 -4.17 -2.48
C GLN A 535 21.81 -4.85 -2.85
N VAL A 536 20.89 -4.15 -3.50
CA VAL A 536 19.55 -4.68 -3.82
C VAL A 536 19.51 -5.32 -5.21
N GLY A 537 20.16 -4.70 -6.21
CA GLY A 537 19.95 -5.03 -7.63
C GLY A 537 18.84 -4.15 -8.21
N GLU A 538 17.92 -4.73 -8.98
CA GLU A 538 16.76 -4.04 -9.55
C GLU A 538 15.86 -3.38 -8.50
N LEU A 539 15.75 -2.05 -8.57
CA LEU A 539 14.88 -1.20 -7.74
C LEU A 539 13.64 -0.71 -8.49
N ILE A 540 13.78 -0.39 -9.77
CA ILE A 540 12.72 0.07 -10.67
C ILE A 540 12.80 -0.72 -11.97
N GLY A 541 11.66 -1.18 -12.47
CA GLY A 541 11.50 -1.67 -13.83
C GLY A 541 10.49 -0.80 -14.58
N GLY A 542 10.76 -0.45 -15.84
CA GLY A 542 9.89 0.41 -16.63
C GLY A 542 10.10 0.27 -18.12
N SER A 543 9.30 0.99 -18.90
CA SER A 543 9.40 0.97 -20.35
C SER A 543 8.65 2.11 -21.00
N GLN A 544 9.07 2.45 -22.21
CA GLN A 544 8.16 3.10 -23.16
C GLN A 544 7.12 2.06 -23.62
N ARG A 545 5.85 2.46 -23.67
CA ARG A 545 4.75 1.56 -24.03
C ARG A 545 4.58 1.50 -25.55
N GLU A 546 4.11 0.35 -26.05
CA GLU A 546 3.84 0.17 -27.47
C GLU A 546 2.58 0.97 -27.85
N GLU A 547 2.80 2.08 -28.55
CA GLU A 547 1.76 3.03 -28.95
C GLU A 547 1.13 2.69 -30.32
N ARG A 548 1.74 1.78 -31.08
CA ARG A 548 1.28 1.39 -32.42
C ARG A 548 0.30 0.23 -32.31
N LEU A 549 -0.93 0.45 -32.78
CA LEU A 549 -2.05 -0.47 -32.60
C LEU A 549 -1.81 -1.86 -33.19
N ASP A 550 -1.26 -1.92 -34.41
CA ASP A 550 -0.95 -3.15 -35.14
C ASP A 550 0.15 -3.95 -34.44
N VAL A 551 1.23 -3.27 -34.03
CA VAL A 551 2.34 -3.90 -33.29
C VAL A 551 1.86 -4.42 -31.94
N LEU A 552 1.10 -3.62 -31.19
CA LEU A 552 0.56 -4.03 -29.88
C LEU A 552 -0.36 -5.25 -30.00
N LYS A 553 -1.25 -5.27 -30.99
CA LYS A 553 -2.11 -6.43 -31.26
C LYS A 553 -1.28 -7.69 -31.52
N GLN A 554 -0.25 -7.58 -32.36
CA GLN A 554 0.61 -8.71 -32.66
C GLN A 554 1.37 -9.18 -31.41
N ARG A 555 1.89 -8.25 -30.59
CA ARG A 555 2.58 -8.58 -29.33
C ARG A 555 1.68 -9.29 -28.33
N ILE A 556 0.40 -8.90 -28.21
CA ILE A 556 -0.58 -9.59 -27.35
C ILE A 556 -0.77 -11.05 -27.84
N LEU A 557 -0.93 -11.24 -29.15
CA LEU A 557 -1.10 -12.57 -29.75
C LEU A 557 0.16 -13.44 -29.60
N ASP A 558 1.35 -12.86 -29.81
CA ASP A 558 2.64 -13.53 -29.66
C ASP A 558 2.89 -13.98 -28.21
N ALA A 559 2.33 -13.25 -27.24
CA ALA A 559 2.35 -13.61 -25.82
C ALA A 559 1.30 -14.67 -25.44
N GLY A 560 0.50 -15.18 -26.40
CA GLY A 560 -0.54 -16.18 -26.15
C GLY A 560 -1.78 -15.62 -25.46
N LEU A 561 -1.97 -14.30 -25.43
CA LEU A 561 -3.07 -13.64 -24.75
C LEU A 561 -4.26 -13.39 -25.70
N PRO A 562 -5.52 -13.56 -25.25
CA PRO A 562 -6.69 -13.22 -26.06
C PRO A 562 -6.84 -11.70 -26.19
N LEU A 563 -7.32 -11.21 -27.34
CA LEU A 563 -7.51 -9.76 -27.56
C LEU A 563 -8.72 -9.18 -26.81
N GLU A 564 -9.82 -9.93 -26.70
CA GLU A 564 -11.10 -9.45 -26.16
C GLU A 564 -10.96 -8.75 -24.80
N PRO A 565 -10.23 -9.30 -23.79
CA PRO A 565 -10.08 -8.64 -22.49
C PRO A 565 -9.27 -7.33 -22.54
N TYR A 566 -8.55 -7.06 -23.63
CA TYR A 566 -7.72 -5.87 -23.81
C TYR A 566 -8.31 -4.88 -24.81
N GLU A 567 -9.53 -5.07 -25.31
CA GLU A 567 -10.13 -4.16 -26.28
C GLU A 567 -10.18 -2.70 -25.79
N TRP A 568 -10.48 -2.49 -24.51
CA TRP A 568 -10.43 -1.17 -23.88
C TRP A 568 -9.01 -0.58 -23.82
N TYR A 569 -7.98 -1.43 -23.72
CA TYR A 569 -6.58 -1.01 -23.70
C TYR A 569 -6.09 -0.69 -25.12
N LEU A 570 -6.57 -1.42 -26.12
CA LEU A 570 -6.35 -1.14 -27.53
C LEU A 570 -7.05 0.16 -27.97
N ASP A 571 -8.18 0.53 -27.35
CA ASP A 571 -8.85 1.81 -27.61
C ASP A 571 -7.93 3.02 -27.30
N LEU A 572 -7.02 2.90 -26.33
CA LEU A 572 -6.00 3.92 -26.06
C LEU A 572 -5.09 4.17 -27.27
N ARG A 573 -4.93 3.17 -28.15
CA ARG A 573 -4.14 3.26 -29.38
C ARG A 573 -4.99 3.60 -30.61
N ARG A 574 -6.33 3.52 -30.52
CA ARG A 574 -7.26 3.89 -31.61
C ARG A 574 -7.58 5.38 -31.61
N TYR A 575 -7.75 5.97 -30.43
CA TYR A 575 -8.28 7.33 -30.30
C TYR A 575 -7.22 8.31 -29.78
N GLY A 576 -6.39 8.81 -30.70
CA GLY A 576 -5.37 9.82 -30.36
C GLY A 576 -4.19 9.25 -29.59
N SER A 577 -3.65 8.11 -30.04
CA SER A 577 -2.46 7.47 -29.45
C SER A 577 -1.28 8.44 -29.35
N VAL A 578 -0.49 8.28 -28.29
CA VAL A 578 0.70 9.09 -28.01
C VAL A 578 1.84 8.17 -27.60
N LYS A 579 3.08 8.63 -27.79
CA LYS A 579 4.20 8.01 -27.08
C LYS A 579 4.06 8.31 -25.60
N HIS A 580 4.21 7.30 -24.77
CA HIS A 580 4.17 7.41 -23.32
C HIS A 580 5.04 6.33 -22.70
N SER A 581 5.45 6.59 -21.49
CA SER A 581 6.32 5.72 -20.72
C SER A 581 5.93 5.74 -19.25
N GLY A 582 6.32 4.71 -18.54
CA GLY A 582 6.23 4.68 -17.09
C GLY A 582 7.05 3.55 -16.51
N PHE A 583 7.08 3.52 -15.19
CA PHE A 583 7.85 2.55 -14.43
C PHE A 583 7.13 2.14 -13.16
N GLY A 584 7.57 1.05 -12.54
CA GLY A 584 7.14 0.60 -11.22
C GLY A 584 8.33 0.55 -10.26
N LEU A 585 8.18 1.17 -9.09
CA LEU A 585 9.11 1.03 -7.97
C LEU A 585 8.49 0.11 -6.91
N GLY A 586 9.18 -0.96 -6.57
CA GLY A 586 8.84 -1.81 -5.42
C GLY A 586 9.15 -1.08 -4.12
N PHE A 587 8.12 -0.63 -3.40
CA PHE A 587 8.28 0.26 -2.24
C PHE A 587 9.06 -0.41 -1.10
N GLU A 588 8.80 -1.68 -0.82
CA GLU A 588 9.58 -2.44 0.16
C GLU A 588 11.05 -2.59 -0.24
N ARG A 589 11.38 -2.73 -1.53
CA ARG A 589 12.78 -2.79 -2.00
C ARG A 589 13.50 -1.46 -1.76
N MET A 590 12.83 -0.33 -1.94
CA MET A 590 13.40 0.99 -1.61
C MET A 590 13.70 1.12 -0.12
N ILE A 591 12.84 0.58 0.75
CA ILE A 591 13.09 0.59 2.20
C ILE A 591 14.26 -0.34 2.55
N LEU A 592 14.38 -1.53 1.93
CA LEU A 592 15.55 -2.40 2.11
C LEU A 592 16.83 -1.69 1.73
N PHE A 593 16.86 -1.05 0.55
CA PHE A 593 17.99 -0.27 0.08
C PHE A 593 18.39 0.83 1.08
N ALA A 594 17.42 1.63 1.51
CA ALA A 594 17.64 2.76 2.40
C ALA A 594 18.07 2.37 3.83
N THR A 595 17.66 1.20 4.30
CA THR A 595 17.93 0.73 5.67
C THR A 595 19.11 -0.22 5.75
N GLY A 596 19.49 -0.87 4.65
CA GLY A 596 20.50 -1.93 4.63
C GLY A 596 20.00 -3.27 5.20
N MET A 597 18.70 -3.39 5.49
CA MET A 597 18.09 -4.63 5.98
C MET A 597 18.15 -5.72 4.91
N GLU A 598 18.34 -6.97 5.34
CA GLU A 598 18.52 -8.10 4.41
C GLU A 598 17.22 -8.84 4.06
N ASN A 599 16.15 -8.66 4.86
CA ASN A 599 14.91 -9.40 4.71
C ASN A 599 13.71 -8.46 4.55
N ILE A 600 12.97 -8.63 3.45
CA ILE A 600 11.82 -7.80 3.06
C ILE A 600 10.68 -7.83 4.11
N ARG A 601 10.61 -8.89 4.92
CA ARG A 601 9.60 -9.08 5.96
C ARG A 601 9.76 -8.11 7.16
N ASP A 602 10.90 -7.45 7.25
CA ASP A 602 11.20 -6.50 8.33
C ASP A 602 10.89 -5.04 7.94
N VAL A 603 10.59 -4.77 6.66
CA VAL A 603 10.35 -3.42 6.13
C VAL A 603 8.88 -3.12 5.80
N ILE A 604 8.01 -4.10 6.02
CA ILE A 604 6.55 -3.96 5.98
C ILE A 604 5.96 -4.31 7.35
N PRO A 605 4.91 -3.63 7.84
CA PRO A 605 4.38 -3.87 9.18
C PRO A 605 3.99 -5.33 9.42
N PHE A 606 3.23 -5.90 8.49
CA PHE A 606 2.61 -7.22 8.56
C PHE A 606 2.85 -7.96 7.23
N PRO A 607 3.97 -8.69 7.10
CA PRO A 607 4.33 -9.33 5.84
C PRO A 607 3.38 -10.48 5.49
N ARG A 608 3.06 -10.63 4.20
CA ARG A 608 2.36 -11.80 3.64
C ARG A 608 3.29 -12.58 2.76
N TYR A 609 3.38 -13.89 2.97
CA TYR A 609 4.22 -14.82 2.21
C TYR A 609 3.68 -16.25 2.34
N PRO A 610 4.14 -17.20 1.50
CA PRO A 610 3.56 -18.54 1.50
C PRO A 610 3.57 -19.20 2.90
N GLY A 611 2.41 -19.72 3.30
CA GLY A 611 2.18 -20.30 4.63
C GLY A 611 1.95 -19.29 5.77
N ARG A 612 1.93 -17.98 5.50
CA ARG A 612 1.77 -16.94 6.52
C ARG A 612 0.91 -15.77 6.05
N ALA A 613 -0.31 -15.71 6.58
CA ALA A 613 -1.22 -14.56 6.51
C ALA A 613 -1.80 -14.17 7.88
N ASP A 614 -1.25 -14.75 8.96
CA ASP A 614 -1.51 -14.35 10.34
C ASP A 614 -1.01 -12.93 10.57
N LEU A 615 -1.55 -12.24 11.60
CA LEU A 615 -1.30 -10.82 11.97
C LEU A 615 -0.20 -10.17 11.16
#